data_AF-A0A9D2D5K6-F1
#
_entry.id   AF-A0A9D2D5K6-F1
#
_cell.length_a   1.000
_cell.length_b   1.000
_cell.length_c   1.000
_cell.angle_alpha   90.00
_cell.angle_beta   90.00
_cell.angle_gamma   90.00
#
_symmetry.space_group_name_H-M   'P 1'
#
loop_
_entity.id
_entity.type
_entity.pdbx_description
1 polymer ?
#
loop_
_entity_poly.entity_id
_entity_poly.type
_entity_poly.pdbx_seq_one_letter_code
_entity_poly.pdbx_strand_id
1 'polypeptide(L)'
;MRQRKKDVIFVILLAVTAAVGLAVIILEREFSMIPYYIVFSLFSIPSLYFNYSLSKRAVQSHIFLYEKNPGDGEPTGYILFRGKIFGWAVYLVALGLALFALFR
;
A
#
# COMPACT_ATOMS: atom_id res chain seq x y z
N MET A 1 -15.09 -15.36 -6.31
CA MET A 1 -13.81 -16.12 -6.27
C MET A 1 -12.76 -15.64 -7.28
N ARG A 2 -13.12 -15.35 -8.54
CA ARG A 2 -12.14 -14.94 -9.59
C ARG A 2 -11.42 -13.61 -9.29
N GLN A 3 -12.14 -12.60 -8.78
CA GLN A 3 -11.54 -11.30 -8.39
C GLN A 3 -10.56 -11.46 -7.23
N ARG A 4 -10.96 -12.12 -6.14
CA ARG A 4 -10.08 -12.41 -4.99
C ARG A 4 -8.78 -13.11 -5.39
N LYS A 5 -8.82 -14.06 -6.35
CA LYS A 5 -7.62 -14.71 -6.88
C LYS A 5 -6.72 -13.74 -7.66
N LYS A 6 -7.30 -12.85 -8.48
CA LYS A 6 -6.54 -11.81 -9.20
C LYS A 6 -5.89 -10.82 -8.23
N ASP A 7 -6.59 -10.43 -7.17
CA ASP A 7 -6.06 -9.52 -6.15
C ASP A 7 -4.88 -10.14 -5.39
N VAL A 8 -4.97 -11.44 -5.07
CA VAL A 8 -3.85 -12.17 -4.44
C VAL A 8 -2.65 -12.28 -5.38
N ILE A 9 -2.84 -12.63 -6.65
CA ILE A 9 -1.75 -12.69 -7.64
C ILE A 9 -1.08 -11.31 -7.76
N PHE A 10 -1.86 -10.25 -7.81
CA PHE A 10 -1.35 -8.89 -7.88
C PHE A 10 -0.49 -8.52 -6.66
N VAL A 11 -0.92 -8.88 -5.45
CA VAL A 11 -0.12 -8.68 -4.22
C VAL A 11 1.16 -9.51 -4.23
N ILE A 12 1.11 -10.75 -4.72
CA ILE A 12 2.31 -11.58 -4.86
C ILE A 12 3.31 -10.90 -5.80
N LEU A 13 2.84 -10.37 -6.94
CA LEU A 13 3.70 -9.62 -7.86
C LEU A 13 4.32 -8.40 -7.18
N LEU A 14 3.53 -7.59 -6.47
CA LEU A 14 4.06 -6.43 -5.72
C LEU A 14 5.10 -6.83 -4.68
N ALA A 15 4.89 -7.94 -3.97
CA ALA A 15 5.81 -8.46 -2.97
C ALA A 15 7.11 -8.99 -3.60
N VAL A 16 7.02 -9.69 -4.73
CA VAL A 16 8.19 -10.14 -5.51
C VAL A 16 8.99 -8.92 -5.99
N THR A 17 8.33 -7.92 -6.56
CA THR A 17 9.00 -6.69 -7.00
C THR A 17 9.65 -5.95 -5.82
N ALA A 18 9.00 -5.93 -4.65
CA ALA A 18 9.60 -5.36 -3.44
C ALA A 18 10.83 -6.14 -2.95
N ALA A 19 10.80 -7.48 -3.04
CA ALA A 19 11.95 -8.31 -2.71
C ALA A 19 13.13 -8.06 -3.66
N VAL A 20 12.85 -7.90 -4.96
CA VAL A 20 13.87 -7.54 -5.97
C VAL A 20 14.47 -6.17 -5.67
N GLY A 21 13.66 -5.15 -5.38
CA GLY A 21 14.19 -3.82 -5.04
C GLY A 21 15.02 -3.82 -3.76
N LEU A 22 14.63 -4.60 -2.75
CA LEU A 22 15.46 -4.78 -1.55
C LEU A 22 16.80 -5.44 -1.87
N ALA A 23 16.79 -6.49 -2.72
CA ALA A 23 18.01 -7.16 -3.15
C ALA A 23 18.96 -6.19 -3.88
N VAL A 24 18.42 -5.31 -4.73
CA VAL A 24 19.20 -4.24 -5.40
C VAL A 24 19.87 -3.32 -4.38
N ILE A 25 19.13 -2.82 -3.39
CA ILE A 25 19.70 -1.94 -2.35
C ILE A 25 20.83 -2.64 -1.57
N ILE A 26 20.68 -3.95 -1.30
CA ILE A 26 21.70 -4.74 -0.61
C ILE A 26 22.95 -4.94 -1.49
N LEU A 27 22.77 -5.23 -2.78
CA LEU A 27 23.88 -5.43 -3.72
C LEU A 27 24.70 -4.15 -3.92
N GLU A 28 24.03 -2.99 -3.98
CA GLU A 28 24.67 -1.68 -4.08
C GLU A 28 25.20 -1.14 -2.73
N ARG A 29 25.07 -1.92 -1.65
CA ARG A 29 25.55 -1.59 -0.29
C ARG A 29 24.99 -0.28 0.29
N GLU A 30 23.87 0.21 -0.24
CA GLU A 30 23.17 1.42 0.22
C GLU A 30 22.27 1.11 1.44
N PHE A 31 22.87 0.56 2.50
CA PHE A 31 22.15 0.08 3.69
C PHE A 31 21.35 1.19 4.41
N SER A 32 21.74 2.45 4.22
CA SER A 32 21.04 3.61 4.77
C SER A 32 19.59 3.74 4.25
N MET A 33 19.30 3.20 3.06
CA MET A 33 17.98 3.29 2.41
C MET A 33 17.03 2.16 2.81
N ILE A 34 17.56 1.06 3.34
CA ILE A 34 16.78 -0.13 3.76
C ILE A 34 15.63 0.20 4.72
N PRO A 35 15.82 0.96 5.84
CA PRO A 35 14.72 1.23 6.76
C PRO A 35 13.58 1.98 6.07
N TYR A 36 13.89 2.97 5.23
CA TYR A 36 12.88 3.72 4.48
C TYR A 36 12.16 2.81 3.48
N TYR A 37 12.92 2.02 2.73
CA TYR A 37 12.38 1.08 1.74
C TYR A 37 11.42 0.06 2.35
N ILE A 38 11.81 -0.53 3.50
CA ILE A 38 10.98 -1.49 4.23
C ILE A 38 9.69 -0.83 4.71
N VAL A 39 9.78 0.35 5.32
CA VAL A 39 8.59 1.08 5.80
C VAL A 39 7.63 1.35 4.65
N PHE A 40 8.10 1.93 3.55
CA PHE A 40 7.21 2.25 2.43
C PHE A 40 6.60 1.00 1.80
N SER A 41 7.38 -0.07 1.60
CA SER A 41 6.90 -1.33 1.02
C SER A 41 5.89 -2.05 1.92
N LEU A 42 6.17 -2.11 3.23
CA LEU A 42 5.28 -2.73 4.23
C LEU A 42 4.00 -1.93 4.44
N PHE A 43 4.00 -0.62 4.22
CA PHE A 43 2.76 0.16 4.26
C PHE A 43 1.97 0.05 2.96
N SER A 44 2.63 0.10 1.79
CA SER A 44 1.92 0.14 0.51
C SER A 44 1.22 -1.17 0.17
N ILE A 45 1.88 -2.32 0.35
CA ILE A 45 1.35 -3.62 -0.10
C ILE A 45 0.07 -4.00 0.67
N PRO A 46 0.04 -3.96 2.02
CA PRO A 46 -1.18 -4.20 2.77
C PRO A 46 -2.24 -3.12 2.53
N SER A 47 -1.83 -1.85 2.36
CA SER A 47 -2.79 -0.78 2.04
C SER A 47 -3.51 -1.02 0.72
N LEU A 48 -2.81 -1.51 -0.30
CA LEU A 48 -3.40 -1.85 -1.59
C LEU A 48 -4.32 -3.08 -1.50
N TYR A 49 -3.90 -4.11 -0.75
CA TYR A 49 -4.69 -5.34 -0.61
C TYR A 49 -5.95 -5.15 0.26
N PHE A 50 -5.80 -4.50 1.41
CA PHE A 50 -6.87 -4.29 2.37
C PHE A 50 -7.57 -2.93 2.19
N ASN A 51 -7.41 -2.26 1.04
CA ASN A 51 -7.93 -0.92 0.79
C ASN A 51 -9.42 -0.78 1.16
N TYR A 52 -10.25 -1.76 0.80
CA TYR A 52 -11.66 -1.77 1.14
C TYR A 52 -11.89 -1.88 2.66
N SER A 53 -11.18 -2.79 3.34
CA SER A 53 -11.28 -2.98 4.78
C SER A 53 -10.82 -1.74 5.56
N LEU A 54 -9.70 -1.13 5.14
CA LEU A 54 -9.17 0.09 5.72
C LEU A 54 -10.11 1.27 5.50
N SER A 55 -10.65 1.42 4.29
CA SER A 55 -11.62 2.47 3.97
C SER A 55 -12.92 2.30 4.78
N LYS A 56 -13.42 1.08 4.91
CA LYS A 56 -14.61 0.77 5.71
C LYS A 56 -14.38 1.10 7.19
N ARG A 57 -13.23 0.71 7.76
CA ARG A 57 -12.86 1.06 9.13
C ARG A 57 -12.74 2.57 9.34
N ALA A 58 -12.13 3.29 8.39
CA ALA A 58 -11.98 4.74 8.47
C ALA A 58 -13.33 5.46 8.43
N VAL A 59 -14.27 4.98 7.61
CA VAL A 59 -15.64 5.50 7.57
C VAL A 59 -16.39 5.17 8.85
N GLN A 60 -16.31 3.93 9.34
CA GLN A 60 -16.93 3.53 10.61
C GLN A 60 -16.41 4.33 11.81
N SER A 61 -15.10 4.58 11.89
CA SER A 61 -14.54 5.40 12.96
C SER A 61 -14.98 6.86 12.86
N HIS A 62 -15.10 7.39 11.64
CA HIS A 62 -15.61 8.75 11.43
C HIS A 62 -17.08 8.85 11.84
N ILE A 63 -17.92 7.89 11.45
CA ILE A 63 -19.34 7.83 11.83
C ILE A 63 -19.48 7.75 13.35
N PHE A 64 -18.73 6.86 13.99
CA PHE A 64 -18.76 6.69 15.45
C PHE A 64 -18.39 7.97 16.22
N LEU A 65 -17.44 8.75 15.69
CA LEU A 65 -16.93 9.95 16.35
C LEU A 65 -17.76 11.21 16.07
N TYR A 66 -18.43 11.29 14.92
CA TYR A 66 -18.98 12.56 14.42
C TYR A 66 -20.44 12.53 13.98
N GLU A 67 -21.07 11.35 13.79
CA GLU A 67 -22.45 11.26 13.34
C GLU A 67 -23.43 10.90 14.46
N LYS A 68 -24.47 11.73 14.62
CA LYS A 68 -25.55 11.52 15.58
C LYS A 68 -26.58 10.48 15.12
N ASN A 69 -26.66 10.21 13.81
CA ASN A 69 -27.47 9.16 13.17
C ASN A 69 -26.59 8.40 12.17
N PRO A 70 -26.04 7.23 12.54
CA PRO A 70 -25.11 6.51 11.69
C PRO A 70 -25.84 5.88 10.50
N GLY A 71 -25.36 6.15 9.27
CA GLY A 71 -25.71 5.36 8.09
C GLY A 71 -25.01 3.98 8.09
N ASP A 72 -25.19 3.18 7.04
CA ASP A 72 -24.67 1.80 6.92
C ASP A 72 -23.12 1.68 7.02
N GLY A 73 -22.39 2.80 6.99
CA GLY A 73 -20.93 2.81 7.13
C GLY A 73 -20.17 2.18 5.96
N GLU A 74 -20.82 2.06 4.80
CA GLU A 74 -20.19 1.61 3.57
C GLU A 74 -19.30 2.72 2.97
N PRO A 75 -18.05 2.41 2.60
CA PRO A 75 -17.18 3.40 1.98
C PRO A 75 -17.66 3.77 0.58
N THR A 76 -17.78 5.07 0.33
CA THR A 76 -18.11 5.59 -1.00
C THR A 76 -16.99 5.27 -2.00
N GLY A 77 -17.36 5.18 -3.29
CA GLY A 77 -16.40 4.93 -4.38
C GLY A 77 -15.22 5.92 -4.41
N TYR A 78 -15.46 7.18 -4.03
CA TYR A 78 -14.42 8.20 -3.90
C TYR A 78 -13.37 7.85 -2.85
N ILE A 79 -13.78 7.38 -1.67
CA ILE A 79 -12.87 7.01 -0.57
C ILE A 79 -12.02 5.81 -0.99
N LEU A 80 -12.64 4.81 -1.61
CA LEU A 80 -11.94 3.63 -2.12
C LEU A 80 -10.92 4.00 -3.20
N PHE A 81 -11.25 4.93 -4.10
CA PHE A 81 -10.37 5.40 -5.14
C PHE A 81 -9.18 6.17 -4.58
N ARG A 82 -9.43 7.09 -3.64
CA ARG A 82 -8.37 7.87 -2.96
C ARG A 82 -7.40 6.97 -2.20
N GLY A 83 -7.90 5.96 -1.49
CA GLY A 83 -7.07 4.99 -0.77
C GLY A 83 -6.16 4.17 -1.71
N LYS A 84 -6.67 3.79 -2.90
CA LYS A 84 -5.84 3.14 -3.93
C LYS A 84 -4.75 4.08 -4.46
N ILE A 85 -5.08 5.33 -4.77
CA ILE A 85 -4.09 6.32 -5.22
C ILE A 85 -2.99 6.48 -4.17
N PHE A 86 -3.36 6.61 -2.90
CA PHE A 86 -2.40 6.74 -1.81
C PHE A 86 -1.48 5.51 -1.73
N GLY A 87 -2.05 4.30 -1.71
CA GLY A 87 -1.26 3.07 -1.69
C GLY A 87 -0.29 2.94 -2.87
N TRP A 88 -0.71 3.34 -4.07
CA TRP A 88 0.14 3.39 -5.25
C TRP A 88 1.24 4.45 -5.17
N ALA A 89 0.93 5.65 -4.67
CA ALA A 89 1.91 6.70 -4.49
C ALA A 89 3.03 6.26 -3.52
N VAL A 90 2.66 5.64 -2.40
CA VAL A 90 3.62 5.08 -1.42
C VAL A 90 4.48 3.98 -2.05
N TYR A 91 3.87 3.10 -2.85
CA TYR A 91 4.61 2.05 -3.56
C TYR A 91 5.60 2.62 -4.60
N LEU A 92 5.22 3.66 -5.32
CA LEU A 92 6.09 4.34 -6.28
C LEU A 92 7.28 5.02 -5.60
N VAL A 93 7.10 5.58 -4.40
CA VAL A 93 8.22 6.10 -3.60
C VAL A 93 9.19 4.99 -3.21
N ALA A 94 8.69 3.82 -2.78
CA ALA A 94 9.56 2.67 -2.49
C ALA A 94 10.35 2.23 -3.73
N LEU A 95 9.69 2.10 -4.88
CA LEU A 95 10.37 1.81 -6.15
C LEU A 95 11.41 2.87 -6.51
N GLY A 96 11.08 4.15 -6.35
CA GLY A 96 12.00 5.26 -6.58
C GLY A 96 13.26 5.16 -5.72
N LEU A 97 13.15 4.74 -4.46
CA LEU A 97 14.30 4.51 -3.58
C LEU A 97 15.19 3.36 -4.08
N ALA A 98 14.60 2.25 -4.50
CA ALA A 98 15.39 1.13 -5.04
C ALA A 98 16.09 1.50 -6.36
N LEU A 99 15.42 2.24 -7.24
CA LEU A 99 16.02 2.75 -8.49
C LEU A 99 17.11 3.78 -8.19
N PHE A 100 16.90 4.66 -7.23
CA PHE A 100 17.90 5.64 -6.82
C PHE A 100 19.17 4.97 -6.28
N ALA A 101 19.04 3.89 -5.52
CA ALA A 101 20.18 3.08 -5.09
C ALA A 101 20.93 2.43 -6.27
N LEU A 102 20.22 2.03 -7.33
CA LEU A 102 20.81 1.39 -8.51
C LEU A 102 21.61 2.34 -9.42
N PHE A 103 21.18 3.60 -9.52
CA PHE A 103 21.78 4.58 -10.45
C PHE A 103 22.83 5.50 -9.79
N ARG A 104 23.22 5.20 -8.55
CA ARG A 104 24.21 5.97 -7.79
C ARG A 104 25.56 5.26 -7.81
#